data_AF-A0A922EZH5-F1
#
_entry.id   AF-A0A922EZH5-F1
#
_cell.length_a   1.000
_cell.length_b   1.000
_cell.length_c   1.000
_cell.angle_alpha   90.00
_cell.angle_beta   90.00
_cell.angle_gamma   90.00
#
_symmetry.space_group_name_H-M   'P 1'
#
loop_
_entity.id
_entity.type
_entity.pdbx_description
1 polymer ?
#
loop_
_entity_poly.entity_id
_entity_poly.type
_entity_poly.pdbx_seq_one_letter_code
_entity_poly.pdbx_strand_id
1 'polypeptide(L)'
;MGKERSVLMVFMMMVVVICSSKRKQVKSDSGGLKCCDDNHIGRCLPSQDDNLCDQLCQMSCNKGGACKVLKGPPPNHFCHCFC
;
A
#
# COMPACT_ATOMS: atom_id res chain seq x y z
N MET A 1 -22.52 -42.87 4.37
CA MET A 1 -22.09 -41.68 5.15
C MET A 1 -20.78 -41.09 4.59
N GLY A 2 -20.73 -40.65 3.33
CA GLY A 2 -19.46 -40.24 2.70
C GLY A 2 -19.52 -39.06 1.72
N LYS A 3 -20.70 -38.71 1.19
CA LYS A 3 -20.84 -37.61 0.22
C LYS A 3 -20.83 -36.22 0.87
N GLU A 4 -21.42 -36.09 2.05
CA GLU A 4 -21.55 -34.79 2.76
C GLU A 4 -20.21 -34.28 3.32
N ARG A 5 -19.33 -35.20 3.71
CA ARG A 5 -17.97 -34.88 4.19
C ARG A 5 -17.07 -34.32 3.09
N SER A 6 -17.20 -34.82 1.85
CA SER A 6 -16.43 -34.31 0.72
C SER A 6 -16.84 -32.89 0.34
N VAL A 7 -18.13 -32.56 0.38
CA VAL A 7 -18.61 -31.21 0.06
C VAL A 7 -18.07 -30.19 1.08
N LEU A 8 -18.06 -30.56 2.36
CA LEU A 8 -17.53 -29.71 3.42
C LEU A 8 -16.02 -29.43 3.25
N MET A 9 -15.24 -30.44 2.86
CA MET A 9 -13.80 -30.27 2.62
C MET A 9 -13.51 -29.39 1.40
N VAL A 10 -14.29 -29.53 0.32
CA VAL A 10 -14.14 -28.69 -0.88
C VAL A 10 -14.50 -27.23 -0.57
N PHE A 11 -15.54 -26.99 0.23
CA PHE A 11 -15.90 -25.64 0.69
C PHE A 11 -14.80 -25.02 1.54
N MET A 12 -14.23 -25.77 2.48
CA MET A 12 -13.13 -25.28 3.32
C MET A 12 -11.89 -24.94 2.50
N MET A 13 -11.55 -25.74 1.48
CA MET A 13 -10.44 -25.42 0.57
C MET A 13 -10.69 -24.17 -0.26
N MET A 14 -11.91 -23.96 -0.75
CA MET A 14 -12.27 -22.73 -1.47
C MET A 14 -12.11 -21.47 -0.59
N VAL A 15 -12.48 -21.54 0.69
CA VAL A 15 -12.32 -20.42 1.63
C VAL A 15 -10.84 -20.02 1.82
N VAL A 16 -9.94 -21.00 1.94
CA VAL A 16 -8.49 -20.75 2.10
C VAL A 16 -7.89 -20.10 0.85
N VAL A 17 -8.34 -20.51 -0.35
CA VAL A 17 -7.89 -19.93 -1.63
C VAL A 17 -8.37 -18.49 -1.78
N ILE A 18 -9.61 -18.17 -1.38
CA ILE A 18 -10.15 -16.80 -1.44
C ILE A 18 -9.41 -15.86 -0.48
N CYS A 19 -9.09 -16.31 0.75
CA CYS A 19 -8.33 -15.50 1.73
C CYS A 19 -6.86 -15.22 1.31
N SER A 20 -6.33 -15.95 0.33
CA SER A 20 -4.98 -15.74 -0.20
C SER A 20 -4.91 -14.66 -1.28
N SER A 21 -6.03 -13.98 -1.57
CA SER A 21 -6.12 -12.93 -2.57
C SER A 21 -5.37 -11.67 -2.14
N LYS A 22 -4.06 -11.69 -2.40
CA LYS A 22 -3.22 -10.56 -2.82
C LYS A 22 -3.32 -9.32 -1.92
N ARG A 23 -2.53 -9.29 -0.83
CA ARG A 23 -1.88 -8.03 -0.46
C ARG A 23 -1.08 -7.60 -1.68
N LYS A 24 -1.56 -6.61 -2.43
CA LYS A 24 -0.74 -5.90 -3.39
C LYS A 24 0.36 -5.23 -2.57
N GLN A 25 1.48 -5.91 -2.40
CA GLN A 25 2.73 -5.23 -2.08
C GLN A 25 2.95 -4.28 -3.25
N VAL A 26 2.64 -3.01 -3.03
CA VAL A 26 3.15 -1.92 -3.82
C VAL A 26 4.66 -2.08 -3.75
N LYS A 27 5.26 -2.63 -4.81
CA LYS A 27 6.70 -2.58 -5.02
C LYS A 27 7.03 -1.10 -5.16
N SER A 28 7.38 -0.48 -4.05
CA SER A 28 8.12 0.77 -4.04
C SER A 28 9.46 0.47 -4.70
N ASP A 29 9.73 1.16 -5.80
CA ASP A 29 10.89 0.95 -6.65
C ASP A 29 12.17 1.28 -5.84
N SER A 30 12.83 0.23 -5.36
CA SER A 30 14.28 0.10 -5.17
C SER A 30 15.08 1.14 -4.35
N GLY A 31 14.44 1.98 -3.55
CA GLY A 31 15.10 2.75 -2.49
C GLY A 31 14.08 3.10 -1.42
N GLY A 32 14.24 2.56 -0.21
CA GLY A 32 13.29 2.77 0.88
C GLY A 32 12.96 4.25 1.07
N LEU A 33 11.74 4.52 1.53
CA LEU A 33 11.24 5.87 1.80
C LEU A 33 12.28 6.67 2.58
N LYS A 34 12.70 7.80 2.02
CA LYS A 34 13.61 8.73 2.68
C LYS A 34 12.81 9.66 3.58
N CYS A 35 13.17 9.68 4.85
CA CYS A 35 12.65 10.65 5.80
C CYS A 35 13.16 12.05 5.45
N CYS A 36 12.36 13.08 5.70
CA CYS A 36 12.72 14.47 5.38
C CYS A 36 12.88 14.77 3.89
N ASP A 37 12.27 13.96 3.01
CA ASP A 37 12.47 14.03 1.57
C ASP A 37 11.15 13.80 0.81
N ASP A 38 11.14 14.20 -0.47
CA ASP A 38 10.01 14.00 -1.37
C ASP A 38 10.16 12.64 -2.09
N ASN A 39 9.26 11.71 -1.80
CA ASN A 39 9.32 10.33 -2.27
C ASN A 39 8.31 10.07 -3.39
N HIS A 40 8.73 9.39 -4.45
CA HIS A 40 7.82 8.86 -5.46
C HIS A 40 7.23 7.51 -4.99
N ILE A 41 5.96 7.53 -4.59
CA ILE A 41 5.20 6.32 -4.21
C ILE A 41 4.18 5.90 -5.28
N GLY A 42 4.30 6.45 -6.49
CA GLY A 42 3.32 6.32 -7.56
C GLY A 42 2.32 7.47 -7.55
N ARG A 43 1.04 7.18 -7.29
CA ARG A 43 -0.01 8.20 -7.18
C ARG A 43 -0.03 8.76 -5.75
N CYS A 44 0.12 10.07 -5.61
CA CYS A 44 0.01 10.78 -4.33
C CYS A 44 -0.81 12.06 -4.54
N LEU A 45 -2.13 11.94 -4.59
CA LEU A 45 -3.02 13.09 -4.68
C LEU A 45 -3.29 13.67 -3.29
N PRO A 46 -3.10 14.98 -3.08
CA PRO A 46 -3.51 15.63 -1.84
C PRO A 46 -4.97 15.33 -1.52
N SER A 47 -5.25 15.11 -0.24
CA SER A 47 -6.55 14.72 0.34
C SER A 47 -7.07 13.33 0.00
N GLN A 48 -6.70 12.73 -1.13
CA GLN A 48 -7.14 11.37 -1.51
C GLN A 48 -6.16 10.30 -1.02
N ASP A 49 -4.86 10.52 -1.20
CA ASP A 49 -3.81 9.54 -0.92
C ASP A 49 -2.94 9.94 0.28
N ASP A 50 -3.30 11.01 1.00
CA ASP A 50 -2.55 11.48 2.18
C ASP A 50 -2.43 10.40 3.25
N ASN A 51 -3.50 9.64 3.49
CA ASN A 51 -3.48 8.57 4.50
C ASN A 51 -2.50 7.45 4.13
N LEU A 52 -2.35 7.14 2.84
CA LEU A 52 -1.38 6.16 2.36
C LEU A 52 0.05 6.68 2.55
N CYS A 53 0.30 7.94 2.17
CA CYS A 53 1.59 8.59 2.38
C CYS A 53 1.97 8.63 3.87
N ASP A 54 1.02 9.03 4.72
CA ASP A 54 1.18 9.09 6.18
C ASP A 54 1.54 7.73 6.77
N GLN A 55 0.81 6.67 6.42
CA GLN A 55 1.11 5.31 6.89
C GLN A 55 2.49 4.81 6.43
N LEU A 56 2.86 5.08 5.18
CA LEU A 56 4.18 4.68 4.64
C LEU A 56 5.32 5.39 5.38
N CYS A 57 5.17 6.69 5.61
CA CYS A 57 6.13 7.48 6.38
C CYS A 57 6.17 7.04 7.86
N GLN A 58 5.03 6.69 8.47
CA GLN A 58 5.03 6.23 9.86
C GLN A 58 5.79 4.92 10.02
N MET A 59 5.62 3.99 9.09
CA MET A 59 6.35 2.71 9.11
C MET A 59 7.85 2.88 8.85
N SER A 60 8.25 3.87 8.05
CA SER A 60 9.65 4.04 7.61
C SER A 60 10.45 5.02 8.50
N CYS A 61 9.78 6.04 9.02
CA CYS A 61 10.37 7.20 9.68
C CYS A 61 9.85 7.44 11.10
N ASN A 62 8.92 6.61 11.60
CA ASN A 62 8.21 6.82 12.88
C ASN A 62 7.51 8.20 12.97
N LYS A 63 7.21 8.80 11.82
CA LYS A 63 6.60 10.14 11.66
C LYS A 63 5.63 10.10 10.50
N GLY A 64 4.69 11.06 10.49
CA GLY A 64 3.72 11.16 9.41
C GLY A 64 4.31 11.67 8.09
N GLY A 65 3.42 11.79 7.10
CA GLY A 65 3.73 12.38 5.80
C GLY A 65 2.47 12.87 5.09
N ALA A 66 2.64 13.64 4.02
CA ALA A 66 1.53 14.13 3.22
C ALA A 66 1.88 14.20 1.74
N CYS A 67 0.86 14.07 0.88
CA CYS A 67 1.02 14.25 -0.54
C CYS A 67 1.17 15.74 -0.87
N LYS A 68 2.16 16.03 -1.72
CA LYS A 68 2.46 17.36 -2.22
C LYS A 68 2.58 17.33 -3.73
N VAL A 69 2.11 18.40 -4.35
CA VAL A 69 2.28 18.64 -5.79
C VAL A 69 3.40 19.64 -5.99
N LEU A 70 4.45 19.24 -6.69
CA LEU A 70 5.53 20.15 -7.09
C LEU A 70 5.19 20.83 -8.42
N LYS A 71 5.74 22.02 -8.66
CA LYS A 71 5.56 22.72 -9.95
C LYS A 71 6.38 22.00 -11.02
N GLY A 72 5.73 21.52 -12.09
CA GLY A 72 6.40 20.86 -13.22
C GLY A 72 5.46 19.96 -14.03
N PRO A 73 5.95 19.38 -15.15
CA PRO A 73 5.20 18.39 -15.90
C PRO A 73 4.99 17.10 -15.08
N PRO A 74 3.88 16.37 -15.28
CA PRO A 74 3.61 15.12 -14.57
C PRO A 74 4.65 14.01 -14.90
N PRO A 75 4.90 13.07 -13.97
CA PRO A 75 4.31 12.97 -12.64
C PRO A 75 4.98 13.94 -11.65
N ASN A 76 4.20 14.89 -11.13
CA ASN A 76 4.63 15.94 -10.21
C ASN A 76 4.02 15.80 -8.82
N HIS A 77 3.58 14.58 -8.48
CA HIS A 77 2.97 14.21 -7.22
C HIS A 77 3.96 13.40 -6.38
N PHE A 78 4.23 13.86 -5.17
CA PHE A 78 5.22 13.28 -4.27
C PHE A 78 4.64 13.08 -2.87
N CYS A 79 5.12 12.06 -2.16
CA CYS A 79 4.86 11.85 -0.75
C CYS A 79 6.01 12.44 0.07
N HIS A 80 5.73 13.50 0.83
CA HIS A 80 6.73 14.13 1.69
C HIS A 80 6.65 13.53 3.10
N CYS A 81 7.71 12.88 3.56
CA CYS A 81 7.80 12.37 4.93
C CYS A 81 8.38 13.43 5.87
N PHE A 82 7.69 13.69 6.98
CA PHE A 82 8.10 14.74 7.91
C PHE A 82 9.34 14.36 8.74
N CYS A 83 10.09 15.38 9.13
CA CYS A 83 11.03 15.37 10.24
C CYS A 83 10.35 15.84 11.54
#